data_AF-A0A955JJ94-F1
#
_entry.id   AF-A0A955JJ94-F1
#
_cell.length_a   1.000
_cell.length_b   1.000
_cell.length_c   1.000
_cell.angle_alpha   90.00
_cell.angle_beta   90.00
_cell.angle_gamma   90.00
#
_symmetry.space_group_name_H-M   'P 1'
#
loop_
_entity.id
_entity.type
_entity.pdbx_description
1 polymer ?
#
loop_
_entity_poly.entity_id
_entity_poly.type
_entity_poly.pdbx_seq_one_letter_code
_entity_poly.pdbx_strand_id
1 'polypeptide(L)'
;NPIWRGGGIVFGPSGNENYTKHLSTKSKRIAVRQALSLANQAKKVVVLDVKTTGKTAEVAKFLADNKLDRKVLLVVEEKTPEIIRATANLQTVLLIGAKYLSVYRILNADHVILSTKSVPVIKNWLLAEGA
;
A
#
# COMPACT_ATOMS: atom_id res chain seq x y z
N ASN A 1 9.02 -26.46 -38.03
CA ASN A 1 10.49 -26.28 -38.11
C ASN A 1 10.78 -24.77 -38.05
N PRO A 2 11.55 -24.28 -37.06
CA PRO A 2 11.85 -22.85 -36.83
C PRO A 2 12.54 -22.15 -38.01
N ILE A 3 13.12 -22.91 -38.95
CA ILE A 3 13.83 -22.39 -40.13
C ILE A 3 12.87 -21.75 -41.14
N TRP A 4 11.58 -22.11 -41.10
CA TRP A 4 10.58 -21.61 -42.05
C TRP A 4 9.93 -20.33 -41.56
N ARG A 5 9.56 -19.44 -42.49
CA ARG A 5 8.74 -18.26 -42.18
C ARG A 5 7.39 -18.73 -41.61
N GLY A 6 7.05 -18.30 -40.39
CA GLY A 6 5.88 -18.78 -39.65
C GLY A 6 6.11 -20.07 -38.84
N GLY A 7 7.34 -20.57 -38.77
CA GLY A 7 7.73 -21.67 -37.87
C GLY A 7 7.80 -21.26 -36.40
N GLY A 8 7.96 -22.23 -35.51
CA GLY A 8 8.07 -22.00 -34.06
C GLY A 8 9.34 -21.26 -33.64
N ILE A 9 9.34 -20.70 -32.43
CA ILE A 9 10.47 -19.94 -31.86
C ILE A 9 11.31 -20.89 -30.99
N VAL A 10 12.59 -21.07 -31.30
CA VAL A 10 13.47 -22.05 -30.61
C VAL A 10 13.76 -21.69 -29.16
N PHE A 11 13.99 -20.40 -28.88
CA PHE A 11 14.25 -19.87 -27.53
C PHE A 11 13.17 -18.88 -27.13
N GLY A 12 11.90 -19.26 -27.34
CA GLY A 12 10.76 -18.50 -26.84
C GLY A 12 10.62 -18.64 -25.32
N PRO A 13 9.88 -17.74 -24.67
CA PRO A 13 9.56 -17.88 -23.26
C PRO A 13 8.84 -19.21 -23.01
N SER A 14 9.31 -19.96 -22.02
CA SER A 14 8.77 -21.28 -21.69
C SER A 14 7.50 -21.19 -20.84
N GLY A 15 7.25 -20.03 -20.22
CA GLY A 15 6.13 -19.80 -19.31
C GLY A 15 6.35 -20.38 -17.91
N ASN A 16 7.43 -21.15 -17.70
CA ASN A 16 7.75 -21.80 -16.44
C ASN A 16 8.74 -20.99 -15.58
N GLU A 17 9.02 -19.75 -15.95
CA GLU A 17 9.99 -18.92 -15.24
C GLU A 17 9.45 -18.43 -13.89
N ASN A 18 10.19 -18.66 -12.80
CA ASN A 18 9.89 -18.10 -11.49
C ASN A 18 10.67 -16.80 -11.26
N TYR A 19 9.97 -15.66 -11.27
CA TYR A 19 10.56 -14.33 -11.05
C TYR A 19 10.69 -13.93 -9.57
N THR A 20 10.33 -14.82 -8.64
CA THR A 20 10.42 -14.54 -7.20
C THR A 20 11.88 -14.37 -6.79
N LYS A 21 12.19 -13.24 -6.15
CA LYS A 21 13.52 -12.97 -5.59
C LYS A 21 13.44 -12.98 -4.07
N HIS A 22 14.33 -13.75 -3.45
CA HIS A 22 14.45 -13.77 -1.99
C HIS A 22 15.06 -12.44 -1.50
N LEU A 23 14.42 -11.83 -0.51
CA LEU A 23 14.88 -10.60 0.13
C LEU A 23 14.82 -10.78 1.65
N SER A 24 15.90 -10.41 2.32
CA SER A 24 15.97 -10.49 3.77
C SER A 24 14.90 -9.59 4.42
N THR A 25 14.37 -10.03 5.56
CA THR A 25 13.39 -9.25 6.34
C THR A 25 13.96 -7.89 6.76
N LYS A 26 15.27 -7.84 7.06
CA LYS A 26 15.99 -6.61 7.44
C LYS A 26 15.97 -5.58 6.31
N SER A 27 16.33 -6.01 5.10
CA SER A 27 16.32 -5.14 3.91
C SER A 27 14.91 -4.62 3.63
N LYS A 28 13.87 -5.46 3.78
CA LYS A 28 12.47 -5.03 3.62
C LYS A 28 12.07 -3.95 4.64
N ARG A 29 12.43 -4.12 5.91
CA ARG A 29 12.13 -3.12 6.97
C ARG A 29 12.84 -1.80 6.69
N ILE A 30 14.12 -1.83 6.33
CA ILE A 30 14.90 -0.63 5.98
C ILE A 30 14.23 0.12 4.81
N ALA A 31 13.85 -0.60 3.76
CA ALA A 31 13.19 0.00 2.61
C ALA A 31 11.84 0.66 2.98
N VAL A 32 11.05 0.06 3.88
CA VAL A 32 9.81 0.67 4.39
C VAL A 32 10.11 1.94 5.19
N ARG A 33 11.12 1.94 6.06
CA ARG A 33 11.53 3.15 6.81
C ARG A 33 11.95 4.28 5.87
N GLN A 34 12.73 3.96 4.84
CA GLN A 34 13.16 4.93 3.83
C GLN A 34 11.97 5.47 3.02
N ALA A 35 11.06 4.59 2.58
CA ALA A 35 9.88 5.00 1.83
C ALA A 35 8.97 5.93 2.64
N LEU A 36 8.75 5.64 3.93
CA LEU A 36 7.99 6.52 4.83
C LEU A 36 8.72 7.86 5.06
N SER A 37 10.05 7.83 5.20
CA SER A 37 10.84 9.05 5.38
C SER A 37 10.74 9.97 4.15
N LEU A 38 10.85 9.40 2.94
CA LEU A 38 10.68 10.13 1.68
C LEU A 38 9.26 10.68 1.52
N ALA A 39 8.24 9.86 1.85
CA ALA A 39 6.85 10.30 1.79
C ALA A 39 6.59 11.47 2.77
N ASN A 40 7.18 11.43 3.96
CA ASN A 40 7.07 12.51 4.94
C ASN A 40 7.82 13.78 4.52
N GLN A 41 9.02 13.65 3.94
CA GLN A 41 9.76 14.78 3.36
C GLN A 41 8.96 15.47 2.25
N ALA A 42 8.25 14.69 1.45
CA ALA A 42 7.34 15.20 0.42
C ALA A 42 5.98 15.69 0.97
N LYS A 43 5.79 15.74 2.31
CA LYS A 43 4.54 16.14 3.00
C LYS A 43 3.31 15.33 2.57
N LYS A 44 3.50 14.07 2.17
CA LYS A 44 2.43 13.16 1.73
C LYS A 44 1.78 12.38 2.87
N VAL A 45 2.43 12.32 4.03
CA VAL A 45 1.98 11.54 5.19
C VAL A 45 1.13 12.42 6.08
N VAL A 46 -0.07 11.96 6.41
CA VAL A 46 -1.00 12.65 7.31
C VAL A 46 -1.56 11.64 8.31
N VAL A 47 -1.67 12.03 9.58
CA VAL A 47 -2.28 11.20 10.62
C VAL A 47 -3.70 11.71 10.85
N LEU A 48 -4.70 10.94 10.42
CA LEU A 48 -6.12 11.28 10.56
C LEU A 48 -6.91 10.00 10.81
N ASP A 49 -7.90 10.09 11.70
CA ASP A 49 -8.83 9.00 11.96
C ASP A 49 -10.11 9.18 11.14
N VAL A 50 -10.36 8.22 10.25
CA VAL A 50 -11.59 8.14 9.47
C VAL A 50 -12.64 7.40 10.31
N LYS A 51 -13.69 8.12 10.71
CA LYS A 51 -14.88 7.53 11.33
C LYS A 51 -15.97 7.40 10.27
N THR A 52 -16.58 6.22 10.17
CA THR A 52 -17.67 5.97 9.22
C THR A 52 -18.69 4.99 9.78
N THR A 53 -19.94 5.16 9.37
CA THR A 53 -21.05 4.22 9.60
C THR A 53 -21.14 3.14 8.51
N GLY A 54 -20.18 3.12 7.57
CA GLY A 54 -20.16 2.21 6.43
C GLY A 54 -20.65 2.84 5.13
N LYS A 55 -20.91 4.15 5.13
CA LYS A 55 -21.35 4.90 3.95
C LYS A 55 -20.15 5.48 3.19
N THR A 56 -20.08 5.18 1.91
CA THR A 56 -19.02 5.69 1.00
C THR A 56 -19.03 7.22 0.91
N ALA A 57 -20.20 7.84 0.97
CA ALA A 57 -20.35 9.30 0.92
C ALA A 57 -19.62 10.02 2.07
N GLU A 58 -19.56 9.41 3.26
CA GLU A 58 -18.84 9.99 4.41
C GLU A 58 -17.34 10.02 4.15
N VAL A 59 -16.79 8.94 3.60
CA VAL A 59 -15.37 8.86 3.26
C VAL A 59 -15.04 9.75 2.06
N ALA A 60 -15.91 9.81 1.05
CA ALA A 60 -15.73 10.71 -0.09
C ALA A 60 -15.72 12.18 0.36
N LYS A 61 -16.63 12.57 1.26
CA LYS A 61 -16.65 13.91 1.84
C LYS A 61 -15.39 14.19 2.66
N PHE A 62 -14.98 13.25 3.50
CA PHE A 62 -13.73 13.36 4.27
C PHE A 62 -12.50 13.57 3.37
N LEU A 63 -12.42 12.87 2.23
CA LEU A 63 -11.34 13.05 1.26
C LEU A 63 -11.38 14.43 0.60
N ALA A 64 -12.57 14.89 0.20
CA ALA A 64 -12.77 16.21 -0.40
C ALA A 64 -12.43 17.35 0.57
N ASP A 65 -12.87 17.25 1.83
CA ASP A 65 -12.61 18.25 2.89
C ASP A 65 -11.10 18.40 3.16
N ASN A 66 -10.33 17.32 3.00
CA ASN A 66 -8.88 17.29 3.17
C ASN A 66 -8.10 17.52 1.85
N LYS A 67 -8.79 17.80 0.73
CA LYS A 67 -8.19 18.01 -0.61
C LYS A 67 -7.35 16.83 -1.09
N LEU A 68 -7.82 15.61 -0.81
CA LEU A 68 -7.14 14.36 -1.13
C LEU A 68 -7.73 13.75 -2.41
N ASP A 69 -7.48 14.41 -3.54
CA ASP A 69 -8.16 14.10 -4.81
C ASP A 69 -7.46 13.00 -5.63
N ARG A 70 -6.25 12.61 -5.23
CA ARG A 70 -5.41 11.62 -5.95
C ARG A 70 -5.34 10.27 -5.23
N LYS A 71 -4.36 9.43 -5.55
CA LYS A 71 -4.26 8.08 -4.97
C LYS A 71 -3.97 8.17 -3.47
N VAL A 72 -4.90 7.71 -2.65
CA VAL A 72 -4.80 7.71 -1.20
C VAL A 72 -4.57 6.30 -0.68
N LEU A 73 -3.52 6.12 0.10
CA LEU A 73 -3.31 4.92 0.90
C LEU A 73 -3.86 5.13 2.31
N LEU A 74 -4.94 4.43 2.66
CA LEU A 74 -5.49 4.46 4.00
C LEU A 74 -4.99 3.26 4.81
N VAL A 75 -4.25 3.54 5.88
CA VAL A 75 -3.65 2.52 6.75
C VAL A 75 -4.38 2.51 8.09
N VAL A 76 -5.02 1.38 8.38
CA VAL A 76 -5.75 1.14 9.63
C VAL A 76 -5.10 0.01 10.43
N GLU A 77 -5.33 -0.05 11.74
CA GLU A 77 -4.89 -1.18 12.54
C GLU A 77 -5.58 -2.48 12.09
N GLU A 78 -6.92 -2.43 12.07
CA GLU A 78 -7.79 -3.52 11.68
C GLU A 78 -8.82 -3.03 10.65
N LYS A 79 -9.19 -3.91 9.71
CA LYS A 79 -10.19 -3.62 8.69
C LYS A 79 -11.57 -3.97 9.24
N THR A 80 -12.27 -3.00 9.83
CA THR A 80 -13.65 -3.23 10.26
C THR A 80 -14.60 -3.32 9.04
N PRO A 81 -15.72 -4.07 9.13
CA PRO A 81 -16.67 -4.21 8.03
C PRO A 81 -17.21 -2.87 7.51
N GLU A 82 -17.36 -1.88 8.38
CA GLU A 82 -17.84 -0.53 8.04
C GLU A 82 -16.80 0.19 7.18
N ILE A 83 -15.53 0.20 7.59
CA ILE A 83 -14.46 0.87 6.83
C ILE A 83 -14.25 0.20 5.48
N ILE A 84 -14.31 -1.15 5.43
CA ILE A 84 -14.24 -1.88 4.17
C ILE A 84 -15.38 -1.45 3.25
N ARG A 85 -16.63 -1.46 3.73
CA ARG A 85 -17.80 -1.08 2.94
C ARG A 85 -17.71 0.37 2.45
N ALA A 86 -17.25 1.28 3.32
CA ALA A 86 -17.15 2.70 3.01
C ALA A 86 -16.02 3.02 2.00
N THR A 87 -14.99 2.19 1.90
CA THR A 87 -13.83 2.42 1.01
C THR A 87 -13.84 1.58 -0.27
N ALA A 88 -14.55 0.44 -0.28
CA ALA A 88 -14.48 -0.53 -1.38
C ALA A 88 -14.89 0.03 -2.75
N ASN A 89 -15.78 1.02 -2.81
CA ASN A 89 -16.24 1.63 -4.06
C ASN A 89 -15.38 2.82 -4.53
N LEU A 90 -14.38 3.25 -3.74
CA LEU A 90 -13.55 4.42 -4.05
C LEU A 90 -12.27 3.99 -4.77
N GLN A 91 -12.22 4.17 -6.09
CA GLN A 91 -11.07 3.75 -6.91
C GLN A 91 -9.74 4.44 -6.55
N THR A 92 -9.82 5.65 -6.00
CA THR A 92 -8.66 6.43 -5.58
C THR A 92 -8.11 5.98 -4.22
N VAL A 93 -8.87 5.19 -3.45
CA VAL A 93 -8.52 4.80 -2.08
C VAL A 93 -8.10 3.34 -2.01
N LEU A 94 -6.97 3.10 -1.37
CA LEU A 94 -6.49 1.76 -1.08
C LEU A 94 -6.47 1.53 0.43
N LEU A 95 -7.39 0.70 0.92
CA LEU A 95 -7.45 0.30 2.33
C LEU A 95 -6.50 -0.86 2.63
N ILE A 96 -5.56 -0.64 3.55
CA ILE A 96 -4.67 -1.69 4.06
C ILE A 96 -4.63 -1.72 5.58
N GLY A 97 -4.35 -2.91 6.12
CA GLY A 97 -3.97 -3.04 7.53
C GLY A 97 -2.51 -2.67 7.75
N ALA A 98 -2.16 -2.17 8.93
CA ALA A 98 -0.82 -1.75 9.32
C ALA A 98 0.24 -2.83 9.05
N LYS A 99 -0.10 -4.11 9.25
CA LYS A 99 0.78 -5.27 9.03
C LYS A 99 1.09 -5.53 7.54
N TYR A 100 0.26 -5.05 6.63
CA TYR A 100 0.37 -5.26 5.18
C TYR A 100 0.96 -4.05 4.44
N LEU A 101 1.58 -3.13 5.18
CA LEU A 101 2.25 -1.98 4.60
C LEU A 101 3.45 -2.43 3.77
N SER A 102 3.51 -1.99 2.51
CA SER A 102 4.59 -2.31 1.59
C SER A 102 5.18 -1.07 0.95
N VAL A 103 6.46 -1.14 0.58
CA VAL A 103 7.19 -0.06 -0.10
C VAL A 103 6.46 0.40 -1.36
N TYR A 104 6.01 -0.56 -2.18
CA TYR A 104 5.27 -0.27 -3.41
C TYR A 104 4.03 0.58 -3.16
N ARG A 105 3.24 0.23 -2.13
CA ARG A 105 2.00 0.95 -1.82
C ARG A 105 2.28 2.37 -1.35
N ILE A 106 3.33 2.57 -0.54
CA ILE A 106 3.74 3.90 -0.08
C ILE A 106 4.18 4.78 -1.26
N LEU A 107 4.99 4.23 -2.17
CA LEU A 107 5.52 5.00 -3.30
C LEU A 107 4.48 5.27 -4.40
N ASN A 108 3.54 4.35 -4.62
CA ASN A 108 2.47 4.51 -5.60
C ASN A 108 1.34 5.44 -5.10
N ALA A 109 1.30 5.77 -3.81
CA ALA A 109 0.32 6.68 -3.25
C ALA A 109 0.79 8.13 -3.34
N ASP A 110 -0.15 9.02 -3.67
CA ASP A 110 0.06 10.46 -3.60
C ASP A 110 -0.07 10.97 -2.17
N HIS A 111 -0.99 10.38 -1.40
CA HIS A 111 -1.18 10.66 0.02
C HIS A 111 -1.25 9.38 0.85
N VAL A 112 -0.64 9.39 2.02
CA VAL A 112 -0.65 8.27 2.97
C VAL A 112 -1.33 8.74 4.25
N ILE A 113 -2.52 8.19 4.51
CA ILE A 113 -3.28 8.45 5.73
C ILE A 113 -3.03 7.32 6.71
N LEU A 114 -2.47 7.65 7.87
CA LEU A 114 -2.29 6.70 8.97
C LEU A 114 -3.36 6.98 10.03
N SER A 115 -4.13 5.96 10.41
CA SER A 115 -4.95 6.05 11.63
C SER A 115 -4.04 6.13 12.85
N THR A 116 -4.45 6.87 13.87
CA THR A 116 -3.70 7.02 15.14
C THR A 116 -3.34 5.66 15.74
N LYS A 117 -4.26 4.68 15.65
CA LYS A 117 -4.05 3.31 16.14
C LYS A 117 -3.07 2.49 15.29
N SER A 118 -2.92 2.83 14.01
CA SER A 118 -2.01 2.12 13.10
C SER A 118 -0.54 2.46 13.35
N VAL A 119 -0.25 3.67 13.81
CA VAL A 119 1.11 4.18 14.06
C VAL A 119 1.91 3.29 15.04
N PRO A 120 1.42 2.95 16.25
CA PRO A 120 2.16 2.08 17.17
C PRO A 120 2.42 0.69 16.59
N VAL A 121 1.47 0.12 15.85
CA VAL A 121 1.63 -1.20 15.21
C VAL A 121 2.76 -1.17 14.17
N ILE A 122 2.78 -0.14 13.32
CA ILE A 122 3.84 0.04 12.32
C ILE A 122 5.18 0.26 13.02
N LYS A 123 5.22 1.13 14.03
CA LYS A 123 6.43 1.41 14.81
C LYS A 123 6.99 0.12 15.43
N ASN A 124 6.17 -0.68 16.10
CA ASN A 124 6.60 -1.94 16.73
C ASN A 124 7.12 -2.95 15.70
N TRP A 125 6.46 -3.08 14.56
CA TRP A 125 6.93 -3.97 13.49
C TRP A 125 8.28 -3.51 12.90
N LEU A 126 8.49 -2.20 12.79
CA LEU A 126 9.75 -1.62 12.36
C LEU A 126 10.84 -1.69 13.43
N LEU A 127 10.50 -1.59 14.72
CA LEU A 127 11.45 -1.57 15.84
C LEU A 127 11.78 -2.94 16.42
N ALA A 128 11.21 -4.03 15.91
CA ALA A 128 11.46 -5.41 16.37
C ALA A 128 12.90 -5.92 16.07
N GLU A 129 13.92 -5.07 16.21
CA GLU A 129 15.32 -5.42 16.43
C GLU A 129 15.73 -4.80 17.78
N GLY A 130 15.84 -5.66 18.81
CA GLY A 130 16.20 -5.25 20.17
C GLY A 130 15.52 -6.04 21.31
N ALA A 131 15.36 -7.35 21.17
CA ALA A 131 15.24 -8.33 22.26
C ALA A 131 15.96 -9.60 21.81
#